data_AF-A0A8T5J8Y0-F1
#
_entry.id   AF-A0A8T5J8Y0-F1
#
_cell.length_a   1.000
_cell.length_b   1.000
_cell.length_c   1.000
_cell.angle_alpha   90.00
_cell.angle_beta   90.00
_cell.angle_gamma   90.00
#
_symmetry.space_group_name_H-M   'P 1'
#
loop_
_entity.id
_entity.type
_entity.pdbx_description
1 polymer ?
#
loop_
_entity_poly.entity_id
_entity_poly.type
_entity_poly.pdbx_seq_one_letter_code
_entity_poly.pdbx_strand_id
1 'polypeptide(L)'
;MRLFNFFRKKDKVKELSENEKITFKELERYLANEQEKLEIKESEFFETINNLAIQHSLEVEKKIRILEEIDINSKKIEERAKIIVNQSVEKYVIEVKKLLAELKDSKKDTIQEFINHINKIFLNFNKRSAIFYGRSNYIIGDELLAVKNSIQKIYQEFETLIISEKELIAKSTTIKDIKSLQKNIEEKTKKKEQAIEEINRIASLIEEKEQIIEKIESSNKKFQKSEEYSSFRKSIEDIKEKEQTINKLIIECKNLINFKELMGLYYSSELKKEIVKKYRDSFSVQFSKTNAKELLDLIDDSKINNREKILLAAKNIADEKEKVIENKKHLDSDPLERENEKKEHHAQDIKRLEEARAHEKKIEDSFNKEIEKEQIVLQEKLTSLNVNLI
;
A
#
# COMPACT_ATOMS: atom_id res chain seq x y z
N MET A 1 -44.99 19.59 1.73
CA MET A 1 -44.81 18.53 2.73
C MET A 1 -43.38 18.02 2.61
N ARG A 2 -42.50 18.35 3.56
CA ARG A 2 -41.08 17.97 3.54
C ARG A 2 -40.73 17.36 4.90
N LEU A 3 -40.63 16.03 4.95
CA LEU A 3 -40.01 15.25 6.05
C LEU A 3 -38.47 15.35 6.06
N PHE A 4 -37.90 16.31 5.32
CA PHE A 4 -36.46 16.51 5.24
C PHE A 4 -36.02 17.55 6.26
N ASN A 5 -35.81 17.09 7.50
CA ASN A 5 -34.87 17.67 8.48
C ASN A 5 -34.69 16.78 9.74
N PHE A 6 -35.11 15.50 9.70
CA PHE A 6 -35.13 14.61 10.87
C PHE A 6 -33.75 14.25 11.44
N PHE A 7 -32.66 14.60 10.76
CA PHE A 7 -31.28 14.38 11.21
C PHE A 7 -30.60 15.66 11.72
N ARG A 8 -31.24 16.43 12.61
CA ARG A 8 -30.52 17.44 13.42
C ARG A 8 -30.57 17.08 14.91
N LYS A 9 -29.39 16.77 15.43
CA LYS A 9 -29.06 16.37 16.80
C LYS A 9 -29.74 17.25 17.85
N LYS A 10 -30.37 16.60 18.82
CA LYS A 10 -30.41 17.06 20.21
C LYS A 10 -30.21 15.82 21.07
N ASP A 11 -28.97 15.69 21.53
CA ASP A 11 -28.55 14.63 22.44
C ASP A 11 -29.21 14.94 23.81
N LYS A 12 -30.13 14.07 24.23
CA LYS A 12 -30.52 13.95 25.63
C LYS A 12 -29.84 12.70 26.15
N VAL A 13 -28.85 12.92 27.00
CA VAL A 13 -28.16 11.90 27.79
C VAL A 13 -29.20 11.23 28.69
N LYS A 14 -29.51 9.96 28.43
CA LYS A 14 -30.32 9.11 29.31
C LYS A 14 -29.43 8.60 30.45
N GLU A 15 -30.02 8.46 31.63
CA GLU A 15 -29.41 7.96 32.85
C GLU A 15 -28.84 6.54 32.67
N LEU A 16 -27.62 6.35 33.18
CA LEU A 16 -26.79 5.16 33.05
C LEU A 16 -27.34 4.01 33.92
N SER A 17 -27.89 2.98 33.29
CA SER A 17 -27.95 1.64 33.88
C SER A 17 -26.56 1.00 33.87
N GLU A 18 -26.33 -0.02 34.72
CA GLU A 18 -25.06 -0.77 34.74
C GLU A 18 -24.69 -1.25 33.33
N ASN A 19 -23.56 -0.76 32.83
CA ASN A 19 -23.11 -1.06 31.46
C ASN A 19 -22.72 -2.54 31.35
N GLU A 20 -23.28 -3.22 30.36
CA GLU A 20 -22.85 -4.57 29.99
C GLU A 20 -21.40 -4.52 29.51
N LYS A 21 -20.53 -5.40 30.02
CA LYS A 21 -19.12 -5.49 29.64
C LYS A 21 -18.93 -6.65 28.68
N ILE A 22 -18.38 -6.37 27.50
CA ILE A 22 -18.10 -7.38 26.48
C ILE A 22 -16.67 -7.25 25.98
N THR A 23 -16.05 -8.36 25.61
CA THR A 23 -14.78 -8.37 24.90
C THR A 23 -14.98 -8.16 23.40
N PHE A 24 -13.91 -7.78 22.68
CA PHE A 24 -13.97 -7.64 21.22
C PHE A 24 -14.37 -8.94 20.51
N LYS A 25 -14.03 -10.11 21.07
CA LYS A 25 -14.44 -11.42 20.53
C LYS A 25 -15.93 -11.70 20.71
N GLU A 26 -16.55 -11.14 21.74
CA GLU A 26 -17.98 -11.32 22.03
C GLU A 26 -18.85 -10.31 21.28
N LEU A 27 -18.25 -9.25 20.73
CA LEU A 27 -18.94 -8.17 20.03
C LEU A 27 -19.80 -8.67 18.87
N GLU A 28 -19.30 -9.59 18.05
CA GLU A 28 -20.06 -10.15 16.92
C GLU A 28 -21.35 -10.83 17.39
N ARG A 29 -21.24 -11.67 18.43
CA ARG A 29 -22.39 -12.37 19.02
C ARG A 29 -23.36 -11.39 19.67
N TYR A 30 -22.85 -10.39 20.38
CA TYR A 30 -23.67 -9.34 20.97
C TYR A 30 -24.49 -8.60 19.88
N LEU A 31 -23.84 -8.19 18.79
CA LEU A 31 -24.48 -7.49 17.69
C LEU A 31 -25.49 -8.36 16.93
N ALA A 32 -25.26 -9.67 16.86
CA ALA A 32 -26.22 -10.61 16.29
C ALA A 32 -27.50 -10.69 17.16
N ASN A 33 -27.34 -10.81 18.48
CA ASN A 33 -28.48 -10.84 19.41
C ASN A 33 -29.26 -9.51 19.40
N GLU A 34 -28.56 -8.37 19.37
CA GLU A 34 -29.21 -7.06 19.31
C GLU A 34 -29.91 -6.80 17.97
N GLN A 35 -29.37 -7.36 16.88
CA GLN A 35 -30.01 -7.34 15.56
C GLN A 35 -31.33 -8.13 15.58
N GLU A 36 -31.34 -9.34 16.14
CA GLU A 36 -32.56 -10.17 16.24
C GLU A 36 -33.65 -9.46 17.06
N LYS A 37 -33.29 -8.86 18.21
CA LYS A 37 -34.21 -8.05 19.01
C LYS A 37 -34.74 -6.84 18.23
N LEU A 38 -33.93 -6.27 17.34
CA LEU A 38 -34.32 -5.14 16.52
C LEU A 38 -35.31 -5.56 15.43
N GLU A 39 -35.07 -6.69 14.77
CA GLU A 39 -35.95 -7.25 13.74
C GLU A 39 -37.35 -7.56 14.28
N ILE A 40 -37.44 -8.10 15.50
CA ILE A 40 -38.73 -8.32 16.18
C ILE A 40 -39.49 -6.99 16.35
N LYS A 41 -38.83 -5.95 16.87
CA LYS A 41 -39.43 -4.63 17.07
C LYS A 41 -39.79 -3.93 15.76
N GLU A 42 -38.97 -4.08 14.73
CA GLU A 42 -39.28 -3.56 13.40
C GLU A 42 -40.53 -4.24 12.82
N SER A 43 -40.69 -5.55 13.01
CA SER A 43 -41.89 -6.28 12.61
C SER A 43 -43.15 -5.75 13.33
N GLU A 44 -43.09 -5.56 14.64
CA GLU A 44 -44.20 -4.98 15.43
C GLU A 44 -44.56 -3.56 14.94
N PHE A 45 -43.55 -2.76 14.62
CA PHE A 45 -43.74 -1.42 14.05
C PHE A 45 -44.42 -1.47 12.68
N PHE A 46 -43.98 -2.38 11.80
CA PHE A 46 -44.59 -2.56 10.48
C PHE A 46 -46.04 -3.02 10.56
N GLU A 47 -46.36 -3.92 11.49
CA GLU A 47 -47.74 -4.34 11.74
C GLU A 47 -48.61 -3.17 12.22
N THR A 48 -48.10 -2.36 13.15
CA THR A 48 -48.79 -1.17 13.67
C THR A 48 -49.12 -0.19 12.54
N ILE A 49 -48.15 0.06 11.66
CA ILE A 49 -48.32 0.93 10.50
C ILE A 49 -49.31 0.35 9.48
N ASN A 50 -49.21 -0.94 9.16
CA ASN A 50 -50.13 -1.57 8.21
C ASN A 50 -51.57 -1.52 8.74
N ASN A 51 -51.77 -1.78 10.04
CA ASN A 51 -53.08 -1.67 10.67
C ASN A 51 -53.62 -0.24 10.58
N LEU A 52 -52.77 0.77 10.79
CA LEU A 52 -53.13 2.17 10.62
C LEU A 52 -53.55 2.48 9.17
N ALA A 53 -52.77 2.02 8.18
CA ALA A 53 -53.11 2.18 6.77
C ALA A 53 -54.47 1.56 6.44
N ILE A 54 -54.75 0.35 6.94
CA ILE A 54 -56.02 -0.35 6.73
C ILE A 54 -57.19 0.41 7.37
N GLN A 55 -57.06 0.81 8.64
CA GLN A 55 -58.12 1.50 9.38
C GLN A 55 -58.52 2.81 8.71
N HIS A 56 -57.56 3.64 8.30
CA HIS A 56 -57.87 4.91 7.65
C HIS A 56 -58.27 4.75 6.19
N SER A 57 -57.83 3.68 5.50
CA SER A 57 -58.31 3.39 4.15
C SER A 57 -59.83 3.27 4.10
N LEU A 58 -60.43 2.64 5.12
CA LEU A 58 -61.90 2.54 5.22
C LEU A 58 -62.57 3.90 5.38
N GLU A 59 -61.97 4.83 6.13
CA GLU A 59 -62.48 6.21 6.27
C GLU A 59 -62.40 6.95 4.93
N VAL A 60 -61.27 6.85 4.23
CA VAL A 60 -61.07 7.49 2.92
C VAL A 60 -62.00 6.90 1.87
N GLU A 61 -62.17 5.58 1.83
CA GLU A 61 -63.08 4.89 0.89
C GLU A 61 -64.53 5.36 1.05
N LYS A 62 -65.00 5.59 2.28
CA LYS A 62 -66.34 6.18 2.52
C LYS A 62 -66.46 7.58 1.93
N LYS A 63 -65.44 8.42 2.10
CA LYS A 63 -65.45 9.80 1.56
C LYS A 63 -65.30 9.83 0.03
N ILE A 64 -64.60 8.86 -0.56
CA ILE A 64 -64.56 8.68 -2.01
C ILE A 64 -65.94 8.38 -2.58
N ARG A 65 -66.74 7.51 -1.94
CA ARG A 65 -68.10 7.19 -2.41
C ARG A 65 -68.99 8.44 -2.47
N ILE A 66 -68.90 9.29 -1.44
CA ILE A 66 -69.62 10.58 -1.41
C ILE A 66 -69.22 11.44 -2.62
N LEU A 67 -67.93 11.48 -2.97
CA LEU A 67 -67.40 12.19 -4.14
C LEU A 67 -67.88 11.62 -5.48
N GLU A 68 -68.00 10.30 -5.59
CA GLU A 68 -68.48 9.60 -6.79
C GLU A 68 -69.99 9.81 -7.01
N GLU A 69 -70.76 10.08 -5.95
CA GLU A 69 -72.22 10.28 -5.98
C GLU A 69 -72.66 11.74 -6.21
N ILE A 70 -71.72 12.69 -6.31
CA ILE A 70 -72.08 14.11 -6.48
C ILE A 70 -72.68 14.37 -7.85
N ASP A 71 -73.91 14.87 -7.87
CA ASP A 71 -74.54 15.38 -9.10
C ASP A 71 -74.00 16.76 -9.48
N ILE A 72 -72.89 16.77 -10.21
CA ILE A 72 -72.28 17.98 -10.78
C ILE A 72 -73.19 18.63 -11.84
N ASN A 73 -74.05 17.85 -12.51
CA ASN A 73 -74.91 18.36 -13.57
C ASN A 73 -76.02 19.27 -13.03
N SER A 74 -76.45 19.05 -11.79
CA SER A 74 -77.41 19.90 -11.06
C SER A 74 -76.91 21.32 -10.74
N LYS A 75 -75.59 21.58 -10.84
CA LYS A 75 -74.99 22.86 -10.44
C LYS A 75 -75.18 23.94 -11.53
N LYS A 76 -75.52 25.17 -11.12
CA LYS A 76 -75.72 26.33 -12.02
C LYS A 76 -74.40 26.94 -12.50
N ILE A 77 -73.77 26.31 -13.48
CA ILE A 77 -72.45 26.69 -14.02
C ILE A 77 -72.32 26.26 -15.49
N GLU A 78 -71.34 26.79 -16.20
CA GLU A 78 -71.10 26.47 -17.62
C GLU A 78 -70.85 24.97 -17.84
N GLU A 79 -71.42 24.43 -18.93
CA GLU A 79 -71.36 23.01 -19.24
C GLU A 79 -69.92 22.50 -19.44
N ARG A 80 -69.06 23.34 -20.02
CA ARG A 80 -67.63 23.05 -20.17
C ARG A 80 -66.93 22.88 -18.81
N ALA A 81 -67.30 23.69 -17.81
CA ALA A 81 -66.75 23.58 -16.46
C ALA A 81 -67.19 22.27 -15.77
N LYS A 82 -68.46 21.88 -15.94
CA LYS A 82 -68.98 20.60 -15.42
C LYS A 82 -68.22 19.40 -15.98
N ILE A 83 -67.98 19.37 -17.30
CA ILE A 83 -67.20 18.30 -17.96
C ILE A 83 -65.78 18.22 -17.38
N ILE A 84 -65.10 19.37 -17.25
CA ILE A 84 -63.74 19.41 -16.70
C ILE A 84 -63.70 18.88 -15.26
N VAL A 85 -64.68 19.24 -14.44
CA VAL A 85 -64.74 18.79 -13.05
C VAL A 85 -65.05 17.30 -12.95
N ASN A 86 -66.02 16.77 -13.70
CA ASN A 86 -66.30 15.33 -13.72
C ASN A 86 -65.04 14.50 -14.04
N GLN A 87 -64.33 14.86 -15.11
CA GLN A 87 -63.08 14.18 -15.50
C GLN A 87 -61.97 14.34 -14.45
N SER A 88 -61.93 15.48 -13.75
CA SER A 88 -60.91 15.74 -12.73
C SER A 88 -61.23 15.00 -11.44
N VAL A 89 -62.50 14.85 -11.05
CA VAL A 89 -62.93 14.04 -9.90
C VAL A 89 -62.56 12.59 -10.11
N GLU A 90 -62.91 12.01 -11.27
CA GLU A 90 -62.58 10.62 -11.60
C GLU A 90 -61.07 10.35 -11.48
N LYS A 91 -60.25 11.23 -12.06
CA LYS A 91 -58.78 11.12 -11.99
C LYS A 91 -58.24 11.30 -10.57
N TYR A 92 -58.80 12.23 -9.80
CA TYR A 92 -58.42 12.40 -8.40
C TYR A 92 -58.72 11.13 -7.59
N VAL A 93 -59.92 10.56 -7.75
CA VAL A 93 -60.32 9.31 -7.09
C VAL A 93 -59.40 8.15 -7.45
N ILE A 94 -59.02 8.02 -8.73
CA ILE A 94 -58.05 7.00 -9.18
C ILE A 94 -56.72 7.15 -8.43
N GLU A 95 -56.18 8.36 -8.32
CA GLU A 95 -54.93 8.61 -7.59
C GLU A 95 -55.06 8.34 -6.08
N VAL A 96 -56.21 8.63 -5.47
CA VAL A 96 -56.46 8.29 -4.06
C VAL A 96 -56.54 6.78 -3.87
N LYS A 97 -57.27 6.05 -4.72
CA LYS A 97 -57.35 4.58 -4.65
C LYS A 97 -55.96 3.94 -4.82
N LYS A 98 -55.14 4.49 -5.73
CA LYS A 98 -53.74 4.07 -5.91
C LYS A 98 -52.89 4.33 -4.67
N LEU A 99 -53.01 5.50 -4.05
CA LEU A 99 -52.35 5.80 -2.77
C LEU A 99 -52.67 4.74 -1.72
N LEU A 100 -53.96 4.43 -1.52
CA LEU A 100 -54.38 3.46 -0.50
C LEU A 100 -53.85 2.05 -0.79
N ALA A 101 -53.83 1.63 -2.06
CA ALA A 101 -53.25 0.34 -2.45
C ALA A 101 -51.74 0.30 -2.17
N GLU A 102 -50.99 1.34 -2.57
CA GLU A 102 -49.55 1.43 -2.33
C GLU A 102 -49.21 1.43 -0.83
N LEU A 103 -50.07 2.02 0.02
CA LEU A 103 -49.90 1.99 1.48
C LEU A 103 -50.22 0.61 2.10
N LYS A 104 -51.19 -0.14 1.58
CA LYS A 104 -51.54 -1.48 2.09
C LYS A 104 -50.48 -2.53 1.76
N ASP A 105 -49.80 -2.38 0.62
CA ASP A 105 -48.80 -3.33 0.12
C ASP A 105 -47.35 -2.97 0.51
N SER A 106 -47.16 -1.97 1.37
CA SER A 106 -45.82 -1.54 1.76
C SER A 106 -45.16 -2.54 2.71
N LYS A 107 -44.19 -3.30 2.19
CA LYS A 107 -43.27 -4.13 3.00
C LYS A 107 -41.82 -3.83 2.64
N LYS A 108 -40.96 -3.70 3.65
CA LYS A 108 -39.51 -3.47 3.53
C LYS A 108 -38.78 -4.19 4.65
N ASP A 109 -37.50 -4.45 4.42
CA ASP A 109 -36.65 -5.24 5.32
C ASP A 109 -36.17 -4.43 6.53
N THR A 110 -36.09 -3.09 6.41
CA THR A 110 -35.65 -2.20 7.49
C THR A 110 -36.55 -0.99 7.65
N ILE A 111 -36.60 -0.43 8.88
CA ILE A 111 -37.44 0.74 9.18
C ILE A 111 -37.08 1.96 8.33
N GLN A 112 -35.80 2.14 8.03
CA GLN A 112 -35.31 3.27 7.25
C GLN A 112 -35.78 3.21 5.79
N GLU A 113 -35.71 2.04 5.19
CA GLU A 113 -36.20 1.79 3.83
C GLU A 113 -37.73 1.93 3.76
N PHE A 114 -38.41 1.44 4.80
CA PHE A 114 -39.84 1.59 4.96
C PHE A 114 -40.27 3.06 4.96
N ILE A 115 -39.67 3.88 5.83
CA ILE A 115 -39.95 5.32 5.93
C ILE A 115 -39.70 6.02 4.59
N ASN A 116 -38.59 5.72 3.94
CA ASN A 116 -38.27 6.29 2.62
C ASN A 116 -39.31 5.90 1.56
N HIS A 117 -39.82 4.67 1.62
CA HIS A 117 -40.84 4.19 0.72
C HIS A 117 -42.19 4.90 0.94
N ILE A 118 -42.66 4.99 2.18
CA ILE A 118 -43.90 5.73 2.54
C ILE A 118 -43.81 7.20 2.11
N ASN A 119 -42.67 7.85 2.36
CA ASN A 119 -42.44 9.22 1.91
C ASN A 119 -42.56 9.37 0.39
N LYS A 120 -42.03 8.41 -0.36
CA LYS A 120 -42.12 8.39 -1.81
C LYS A 120 -43.57 8.22 -2.29
N ILE A 121 -44.36 7.36 -1.62
CA ILE A 121 -45.78 7.16 -1.91
C ILE A 121 -46.54 8.48 -1.76
N PHE A 122 -46.46 9.15 -0.60
CA PHE A 122 -47.14 10.43 -0.38
C PHE A 122 -46.66 11.55 -1.31
N LEU A 123 -45.36 11.60 -1.60
CA LEU A 123 -44.80 12.59 -2.52
C LEU A 123 -45.30 12.38 -3.95
N ASN A 124 -45.39 11.13 -4.40
CA ASN A 124 -45.94 10.79 -5.71
C ASN A 124 -47.42 11.12 -5.82
N PHE A 125 -48.20 10.75 -4.80
CA PHE A 125 -49.62 11.11 -4.73
C PHE A 125 -49.82 12.61 -4.85
N ASN A 126 -49.16 13.40 -4.00
CA ASN A 126 -49.27 14.86 -4.01
C ASN A 126 -48.92 15.47 -5.38
N LYS A 127 -47.91 14.95 -6.06
CA LYS A 127 -47.53 15.42 -7.41
C LYS A 127 -48.59 15.12 -8.46
N ARG A 128 -49.18 13.91 -8.44
CA ARG A 128 -50.13 13.46 -9.45
C ARG A 128 -51.54 14.01 -9.21
N SER A 129 -51.96 14.10 -7.96
CA SER A 129 -53.33 14.48 -7.59
C SER A 129 -53.57 16.00 -7.60
N ALA A 130 -52.53 16.83 -7.44
CA ALA A 130 -52.67 18.28 -7.28
C ALA A 130 -53.44 18.98 -8.42
N ILE A 131 -53.18 18.60 -9.67
CA ILE A 131 -53.84 19.24 -10.83
C ILE A 131 -55.33 18.89 -10.89
N PHE A 132 -55.68 17.65 -10.51
CA PHE A 132 -57.06 17.16 -10.50
C PHE A 132 -57.83 17.75 -9.32
N TYR A 133 -57.20 17.79 -8.14
CA TYR A 133 -57.73 18.47 -6.97
C TYR A 133 -58.06 19.95 -7.28
N GLY A 134 -57.12 20.69 -7.86
CA GLY A 134 -57.30 22.11 -8.16
C GLY A 134 -58.45 22.38 -9.13
N ARG A 135 -58.62 21.52 -10.16
CA ARG A 135 -59.72 21.64 -11.12
C ARG A 135 -61.08 21.32 -10.50
N SER A 136 -61.15 20.27 -9.68
CA SER A 136 -62.41 19.83 -9.09
C SER A 136 -62.88 20.73 -7.93
N ASN A 137 -61.93 21.36 -7.23
CA ASN A 137 -62.20 22.27 -6.09
C ASN A 137 -63.01 23.53 -6.49
N TYR A 138 -63.16 23.80 -7.78
CA TYR A 138 -63.98 24.89 -8.30
C TYR A 138 -65.48 24.72 -7.99
N ILE A 139 -65.99 23.47 -7.90
CA ILE A 139 -67.42 23.18 -7.75
C ILE A 139 -67.74 22.42 -6.45
N ILE A 140 -66.85 21.52 -6.02
CA ILE A 140 -67.09 20.54 -4.95
C ILE A 140 -65.98 20.58 -3.89
N GLY A 141 -65.66 21.80 -3.44
CA GLY A 141 -64.50 22.04 -2.59
C GLY A 141 -64.59 21.37 -1.22
N ASP A 142 -65.77 21.35 -0.59
CA ASP A 142 -65.95 20.81 0.76
C ASP A 142 -65.76 19.28 0.79
N GLU A 143 -66.28 18.57 -0.21
CA GLU A 143 -66.17 17.12 -0.32
C GLU A 143 -64.73 16.69 -0.65
N LEU A 144 -64.05 17.42 -1.54
CA LEU A 144 -62.62 17.19 -1.82
C LEU A 144 -61.75 17.48 -0.60
N LEU A 145 -62.06 18.55 0.13
CA LEU A 145 -61.37 18.91 1.36
C LEU A 145 -61.53 17.82 2.41
N ALA A 146 -62.71 17.19 2.51
CA ALA A 146 -62.95 16.08 3.43
C ALA A 146 -62.04 14.87 3.14
N VAL A 147 -61.86 14.50 1.86
CA VAL A 147 -60.91 13.43 1.47
C VAL A 147 -59.47 13.84 1.74
N LYS A 148 -59.08 15.07 1.35
CA LYS A 148 -57.74 15.58 1.58
C LYS A 148 -57.38 15.60 3.07
N ASN A 149 -58.32 15.99 3.93
CA ASN A 149 -58.13 16.00 5.38
C ASN A 149 -57.94 14.58 5.94
N SER A 150 -58.65 13.57 5.44
CA SER A 150 -58.38 12.17 5.83
C SER A 150 -57.00 11.71 5.41
N ILE A 151 -56.58 12.02 4.18
CA ILE A 151 -55.23 11.65 3.71
C ILE A 151 -54.16 12.37 4.54
N GLN A 152 -54.39 13.63 4.89
CA GLN A 152 -53.48 14.39 5.74
C GLN A 152 -53.41 13.79 7.15
N LYS A 153 -54.53 13.32 7.71
CA LYS A 153 -54.57 12.63 9.00
C LYS A 153 -53.72 11.36 8.98
N ILE A 154 -53.84 10.53 7.92
CA ILE A 154 -52.99 9.35 7.74
C ILE A 154 -51.50 9.74 7.79
N TYR A 155 -51.12 10.76 7.03
CA TYR A 155 -49.73 11.23 6.99
C TYR A 155 -49.24 11.70 8.36
N GLN A 156 -50.06 12.46 9.10
CA GLN A 156 -49.71 12.98 10.44
C GLN A 156 -49.56 11.84 11.46
N GLU A 157 -50.40 10.82 11.38
CA GLU A 157 -50.29 9.66 12.28
C GLU A 157 -49.05 8.80 11.94
N PHE A 158 -48.72 8.64 10.66
CA PHE A 158 -47.44 8.03 10.27
C PHE A 158 -46.24 8.82 10.80
N GLU A 159 -46.26 10.14 10.65
CA GLU A 159 -45.19 11.00 11.16
C GLU A 159 -45.05 10.87 12.68
N THR A 160 -46.18 10.80 13.40
CA THR A 160 -46.20 10.61 14.86
C THR A 160 -45.61 9.26 15.28
N LEU A 161 -45.98 8.17 14.59
CA LEU A 161 -45.42 6.83 14.84
C LEU A 161 -43.91 6.77 14.56
N ILE A 162 -43.46 7.40 13.48
CA ILE A 162 -42.03 7.47 13.16
C ILE A 162 -41.27 8.26 14.23
N ILE A 163 -41.86 9.34 14.75
CA ILE A 163 -41.27 10.13 15.84
C ILE A 163 -41.20 9.31 17.14
N SER A 164 -42.23 8.52 17.47
CA SER A 164 -42.22 7.70 18.67
C SER A 164 -41.15 6.61 18.63
N GLU A 165 -40.85 6.07 17.45
CA GLU A 165 -39.83 5.03 17.24
C GLU A 165 -38.43 5.57 16.90
N LYS A 166 -38.15 6.85 17.17
CA LYS A 166 -36.84 7.45 16.88
C LYS A 166 -35.66 6.68 17.51
N GLU A 167 -35.87 6.09 18.68
CA GLU A 167 -34.83 5.30 19.37
C GLU A 167 -34.52 3.99 18.64
N LEU A 168 -35.54 3.33 18.08
CA LEU A 168 -35.37 2.12 17.28
C LEU A 168 -34.54 2.40 16.01
N ILE A 169 -34.85 3.48 15.31
CA ILE A 169 -34.13 3.95 14.12
C ILE A 169 -32.67 4.27 14.45
N ALA A 170 -32.45 5.00 15.55
CA ALA A 170 -31.12 5.36 16.02
C ALA A 170 -30.31 4.11 16.37
N LYS A 171 -30.92 3.15 17.08
CA LYS A 171 -30.29 1.88 17.45
C LYS A 171 -29.90 1.05 16.23
N SER A 172 -30.79 0.93 15.24
CA SER A 172 -30.52 0.22 13.97
C SER A 172 -29.32 0.81 13.25
N THR A 173 -29.26 2.14 13.15
CA THR A 173 -28.14 2.85 12.53
C THR A 173 -26.84 2.63 13.31
N THR A 174 -26.88 2.74 14.63
CA THR A 174 -25.72 2.51 15.50
C THR A 174 -25.18 1.08 15.34
N ILE A 175 -26.03 0.05 15.36
CA ILE A 175 -25.60 -1.36 15.17
C ILE A 175 -24.92 -1.53 13.82
N LYS A 176 -25.47 -0.96 12.74
CA LYS A 176 -24.88 -1.04 11.41
C LYS A 176 -23.50 -0.37 11.36
N ASP A 177 -23.36 0.80 11.96
CA ASP A 177 -22.08 1.51 12.04
C ASP A 177 -21.04 0.73 12.86
N ILE A 178 -21.44 0.14 13.99
CA ILE A 178 -20.57 -0.70 14.82
C ILE A 178 -20.08 -1.90 14.03
N LYS A 179 -20.97 -2.62 13.32
CA LYS A 179 -20.60 -3.76 12.45
C LYS A 179 -19.58 -3.33 11.39
N SER A 180 -19.77 -2.16 10.77
CA SER A 180 -18.83 -1.64 9.78
C SER A 180 -17.47 -1.30 10.40
N LEU A 181 -17.44 -0.69 11.58
CA LEU A 181 -16.20 -0.37 12.28
C LEU A 181 -15.46 -1.62 12.73
N GLN A 182 -16.16 -2.61 13.28
CA GLN A 182 -15.59 -3.89 13.66
C GLN A 182 -14.86 -4.54 12.49
N LYS A 183 -15.53 -4.63 11.32
CA LYS A 183 -14.93 -5.18 10.11
C LYS A 183 -13.68 -4.43 9.67
N ASN A 184 -13.71 -3.09 9.71
CA ASN A 184 -12.54 -2.27 9.35
C ASN A 184 -11.35 -2.52 10.30
N ILE A 185 -11.62 -2.64 11.60
CA ILE A 185 -10.60 -2.95 12.62
C ILE A 185 -9.99 -4.33 12.34
N GLU A 186 -10.82 -5.34 12.05
CA GLU A 186 -10.35 -6.70 11.73
C GLU A 186 -9.47 -6.72 10.47
N GLU A 187 -9.89 -6.03 9.39
CA GLU A 187 -9.11 -5.93 8.16
C GLU A 187 -7.74 -5.25 8.38
N LYS A 188 -7.71 -4.18 9.19
CA LYS A 188 -6.45 -3.50 9.53
C LYS A 188 -5.57 -4.33 10.45
N THR A 189 -6.16 -5.05 11.40
CA THR A 189 -5.42 -5.95 12.30
C THR A 189 -4.71 -7.03 11.50
N LYS A 190 -5.39 -7.62 10.51
CA LYS A 190 -4.78 -8.59 9.59
C LYS A 190 -3.61 -8.00 8.80
N LYS A 191 -3.73 -6.77 8.28
CA LYS A 191 -2.64 -6.10 7.56
C LYS A 191 -1.46 -5.76 8.47
N LYS A 192 -1.73 -5.38 9.71
CA LYS A 192 -0.69 -5.18 10.74
C LYS A 192 0.06 -6.49 11.00
N GLU A 193 -0.65 -7.60 11.16
CA GLU A 193 -0.05 -8.93 11.36
C GLU A 193 0.88 -9.31 10.20
N GLN A 194 0.46 -9.04 8.96
CA GLN A 194 1.31 -9.25 7.78
C GLN A 194 2.61 -8.41 7.82
N ALA A 195 2.54 -7.15 8.25
CA ALA A 195 3.72 -6.31 8.42
C ALA A 195 4.66 -6.87 9.51
N ILE A 196 4.10 -7.38 10.62
CA ILE A 196 4.88 -8.02 11.69
C ILE A 196 5.58 -9.30 11.18
N GLU A 197 4.89 -10.12 10.41
CA GLU A 197 5.48 -11.32 9.79
C GLU A 197 6.65 -10.96 8.88
N GLU A 198 6.50 -9.91 8.05
CA GLU A 198 7.57 -9.45 7.16
C GLU A 198 8.75 -8.87 7.94
N ILE A 199 8.51 -8.10 9.01
CA ILE A 199 9.56 -7.61 9.91
C ILE A 199 10.38 -8.77 10.49
N ASN A 200 9.70 -9.83 10.92
CA ASN A 200 10.36 -11.02 11.47
C ASN A 200 11.16 -11.77 10.40
N ARG A 201 10.59 -11.92 9.19
CA ARG A 201 11.28 -12.53 8.04
C ARG A 201 12.57 -11.76 7.69
N ILE A 202 12.49 -10.44 7.62
CA ILE A 202 13.66 -9.59 7.34
C ILE A 202 14.69 -9.72 8.46
N ALA A 203 14.27 -9.77 9.73
CA ALA A 203 15.18 -9.95 10.85
C ALA A 203 15.97 -11.28 10.76
N SER A 204 15.32 -12.38 10.39
CA SER A 204 16.00 -13.67 10.16
C SER A 204 17.00 -13.59 8.99
N LEU A 205 16.67 -12.90 7.90
CA LEU A 205 17.60 -12.73 6.77
C LEU A 205 18.83 -11.90 7.15
N ILE A 206 18.67 -10.89 8.01
CA ILE A 206 19.79 -10.11 8.55
C ILE A 206 20.69 -11.03 9.38
N GLU A 207 20.12 -11.81 10.30
CA GLU A 207 20.88 -12.74 11.15
C GLU A 207 21.67 -13.77 10.32
N GLU A 208 21.06 -14.35 9.28
CA GLU A 208 21.76 -15.25 8.37
C GLU A 208 22.98 -14.60 7.70
N LYS A 209 22.84 -13.33 7.27
CA LYS A 209 23.92 -12.57 6.63
C LYS A 209 25.02 -12.21 7.63
N GLU A 210 24.67 -11.84 8.85
CA GLU A 210 25.63 -11.61 9.94
C GLU A 210 26.45 -12.86 10.24
N GLN A 211 25.80 -14.03 10.32
CA GLN A 211 26.50 -15.31 10.51
C GLN A 211 27.46 -15.64 9.35
N ILE A 212 27.12 -15.29 8.11
CA ILE A 212 28.02 -15.45 6.96
C ILE A 212 29.24 -14.53 7.12
N ILE A 213 29.02 -13.26 7.48
CA ILE A 213 30.11 -12.31 7.74
C ILE A 213 31.04 -12.83 8.84
N GLU A 214 30.50 -13.34 9.95
CA GLU A 214 31.29 -13.90 11.05
C GLU A 214 32.10 -15.13 10.63
N LYS A 215 31.52 -16.00 9.80
CA LYS A 215 32.24 -17.16 9.20
C LYS A 215 33.38 -16.71 8.29
N ILE A 216 33.18 -15.67 7.48
CA ILE A 216 34.23 -15.09 6.64
C ILE A 216 35.34 -14.51 7.52
N GLU A 217 35.00 -13.70 8.53
CA GLU A 217 35.98 -13.10 9.43
C GLU A 217 36.81 -14.13 10.20
N SER A 218 36.16 -15.17 10.73
CA SER A 218 36.83 -16.24 11.45
C SER A 218 37.74 -17.07 10.53
N SER A 219 37.31 -17.33 9.29
CA SER A 219 38.11 -18.01 8.28
C SER A 219 39.33 -17.17 7.87
N ASN A 220 39.15 -15.87 7.64
CA ASN A 220 40.24 -14.93 7.33
C ASN A 220 41.25 -14.84 8.47
N LYS A 221 40.80 -14.78 9.73
CA LYS A 221 41.68 -14.81 10.92
C LYS A 221 42.49 -16.12 11.02
N LYS A 222 41.89 -17.26 10.68
CA LYS A 222 42.59 -18.55 10.65
C LYS A 222 43.62 -18.59 9.52
N PHE A 223 43.24 -18.15 8.32
CA PHE A 223 44.13 -18.08 7.16
C PHE A 223 45.34 -17.20 7.46
N GLN A 224 45.15 -16.01 8.03
CA GLN A 224 46.25 -15.11 8.40
C GLN A 224 47.26 -15.71 9.40
N LYS A 225 46.86 -16.72 10.18
CA LYS A 225 47.73 -17.44 11.14
C LYS A 225 48.32 -18.73 10.56
N SER A 226 47.91 -19.12 9.35
CA SER A 226 48.33 -20.37 8.72
C SER A 226 49.74 -20.28 8.13
N GLU A 227 50.39 -21.44 8.00
CA GLU A 227 51.65 -21.54 7.24
C GLU A 227 51.46 -21.14 5.77
N GLU A 228 50.27 -21.37 5.21
CA GLU A 228 49.90 -21.02 3.84
C GLU A 228 49.95 -19.50 3.61
N TYR A 229 49.44 -18.70 4.55
CA TYR A 229 49.56 -17.24 4.44
C TYR A 229 51.01 -16.78 4.63
N SER A 230 51.78 -17.43 5.51
CA SER A 230 53.21 -17.13 5.66
C SER A 230 54.00 -17.44 4.38
N SER A 231 53.72 -18.57 3.73
CA SER A 231 54.36 -18.95 2.46
C SER A 231 53.94 -18.03 1.31
N PHE A 232 52.67 -17.62 1.26
CA PHE A 232 52.17 -16.60 0.34
C PHE A 232 52.93 -15.27 0.51
N ARG A 233 53.09 -14.79 1.76
CA ARG A 233 53.82 -13.54 2.05
C ARG A 233 55.32 -13.65 1.71
N LYS A 234 55.96 -14.78 2.04
CA LYS A 234 57.35 -15.06 1.65
C LYS A 234 57.52 -15.06 0.13
N SER A 235 56.59 -15.68 -0.60
CA SER A 235 56.64 -15.71 -2.07
C SER A 235 56.55 -14.31 -2.68
N ILE A 236 55.72 -13.42 -2.11
CA ILE A 236 55.65 -12.01 -2.51
C ILE A 236 56.98 -11.28 -2.20
N GLU A 237 57.56 -11.53 -1.04
CA GLU A 237 58.83 -10.91 -0.63
C GLU A 237 60.01 -11.39 -1.50
N ASP A 238 60.11 -12.70 -1.76
CA ASP A 238 61.10 -13.30 -2.65
C ASP A 238 61.03 -12.72 -4.07
N ILE A 239 59.82 -12.49 -4.59
CA ILE A 239 59.64 -11.84 -5.89
C ILE A 239 60.17 -10.41 -5.86
N LYS A 240 59.86 -9.64 -4.81
CA LYS A 240 60.37 -8.26 -4.66
C LYS A 240 61.90 -8.24 -4.57
N GLU A 241 62.50 -9.15 -3.82
CA GLU A 241 63.95 -9.27 -3.72
C GLU A 241 64.60 -9.64 -5.06
N LYS A 242 64.00 -10.58 -5.80
CA LYS A 242 64.46 -10.93 -7.16
C LYS A 242 64.33 -9.76 -8.13
N GLU A 243 63.23 -9.00 -8.08
CA GLU A 243 63.06 -7.79 -8.90
C GLU A 243 64.13 -6.73 -8.58
N GLN A 244 64.45 -6.54 -7.30
CA GLN A 244 65.56 -5.65 -6.90
C GLN A 244 66.91 -6.16 -7.41
N THR A 245 67.14 -7.48 -7.36
CA THR A 245 68.37 -8.11 -7.86
C THR A 245 68.50 -7.96 -9.36
N ILE A 246 67.43 -8.19 -10.13
CA ILE A 246 67.37 -7.96 -11.58
C ILE A 246 67.73 -6.50 -11.88
N ASN A 247 67.21 -5.53 -11.12
CA ASN A 247 67.54 -4.12 -11.32
C ASN A 247 69.02 -3.82 -11.07
N LYS A 248 69.64 -4.43 -10.05
CA LYS A 248 71.09 -4.32 -9.81
C LYS A 248 71.89 -4.93 -10.96
N LEU A 249 71.54 -6.13 -11.42
CA LEU A 249 72.20 -6.81 -12.54
C LEU A 249 72.09 -6.00 -13.84
N ILE A 250 70.96 -5.35 -14.10
CA ILE A 250 70.80 -4.44 -15.24
C ILE A 250 71.79 -3.27 -15.16
N ILE A 251 71.97 -2.66 -13.98
CA ILE A 251 72.93 -1.57 -13.79
C ILE A 251 74.37 -2.08 -13.98
N GLU A 252 74.70 -3.25 -13.46
CA GLU A 252 76.03 -3.86 -13.64
C GLU A 252 76.30 -4.17 -15.12
N CYS A 253 75.32 -4.74 -15.83
CA CYS A 253 75.39 -5.00 -17.27
C CYS A 253 75.64 -3.70 -18.05
N LYS A 254 74.97 -2.60 -17.70
CA LYS A 254 75.21 -1.28 -18.27
C LYS A 254 76.68 -0.86 -18.16
N ASN A 255 77.28 -1.06 -16.98
CA ASN A 255 78.63 -0.61 -16.69
C ASN A 255 79.71 -1.42 -17.43
N LEU A 256 79.39 -2.65 -17.86
CA LEU A 256 80.27 -3.46 -18.70
C LEU A 256 80.34 -2.96 -20.15
N ILE A 257 79.34 -2.19 -20.58
CA ILE A 257 79.19 -1.71 -21.95
C ILE A 257 79.89 -0.35 -22.11
N ASN A 258 80.95 -0.33 -22.91
CA ASN A 258 81.57 0.92 -23.32
C ASN A 258 80.75 1.55 -24.47
N PHE A 259 79.72 2.32 -24.12
CA PHE A 259 78.86 2.97 -25.11
C PHE A 259 79.63 3.92 -26.04
N LYS A 260 80.74 4.51 -25.61
CA LYS A 260 81.55 5.38 -26.46
C LYS A 260 82.23 4.60 -27.59
N GLU A 261 82.76 3.42 -27.26
CA GLU A 261 83.36 2.50 -28.23
C GLU A 261 82.31 1.90 -29.17
N LEU A 262 81.17 1.45 -28.63
CA LEU A 262 80.06 0.92 -29.42
C LEU A 262 79.49 1.96 -30.39
N MET A 263 79.36 3.23 -29.95
CA MET A 263 78.98 4.35 -30.83
C MET A 263 80.01 4.62 -31.92
N GLY A 264 81.31 4.46 -31.62
CA GLY A 264 82.39 4.63 -32.59
C GLY A 264 82.39 3.56 -33.68
N LEU A 265 82.16 2.29 -33.31
CA LEU A 265 82.07 1.17 -34.25
C LEU A 265 80.91 1.29 -35.24
N TYR A 266 79.79 1.87 -34.79
CA TYR A 266 78.58 2.02 -35.60
C TYR A 266 78.37 3.44 -36.13
N TYR A 267 79.39 4.30 -36.10
CA TYR A 267 79.28 5.71 -36.53
C TYR A 267 78.77 5.87 -37.98
N SER A 268 79.13 4.94 -38.87
CA SER A 268 78.73 4.91 -40.28
C SER A 268 77.32 4.36 -40.54
N SER A 269 76.63 3.82 -39.52
CA SER A 269 75.28 3.29 -39.64
C SER A 269 74.32 4.04 -38.72
N GLU A 270 73.51 4.94 -39.29
CA GLU A 270 72.62 5.81 -38.52
C GLU A 270 71.60 5.02 -37.68
N LEU A 271 71.06 3.92 -38.22
CA LEU A 271 70.14 3.04 -37.51
C LEU A 271 70.78 2.37 -36.29
N LYS A 272 71.96 1.73 -36.45
CA LYS A 272 72.66 1.05 -35.36
C LYS A 272 73.11 2.04 -34.28
N LYS A 273 73.57 3.22 -34.69
CA LYS A 273 73.95 4.34 -33.82
C LYS A 273 72.77 4.87 -33.00
N GLU A 274 71.58 4.98 -33.58
CA GLU A 274 70.39 5.41 -32.85
C GLU A 274 70.00 4.42 -31.75
N ILE A 275 70.08 3.12 -32.03
CA ILE A 275 69.87 2.05 -31.04
C ILE A 275 70.84 2.23 -29.87
N VAL A 276 72.15 2.34 -30.14
CA VAL A 276 73.16 2.53 -29.08
C VAL A 276 72.89 3.80 -28.25
N LYS A 277 72.50 4.91 -28.89
CA LYS A 277 72.14 6.16 -28.21
C LYS A 277 70.92 5.99 -27.29
N LYS A 278 69.86 5.30 -27.75
CA LYS A 278 68.65 5.01 -26.96
C LYS A 278 68.99 4.24 -25.68
N TYR A 279 69.82 3.20 -25.79
CA TYR A 279 70.25 2.43 -24.62
C TYR A 279 71.22 3.19 -23.73
N ARG A 280 72.10 4.04 -24.27
CA ARG A 280 72.99 4.87 -23.45
C ARG A 280 72.20 5.84 -22.56
N ASP A 281 71.22 6.53 -23.14
CA ASP A 281 70.48 7.62 -22.49
C ASP A 281 69.41 7.09 -21.52
N SER A 282 68.88 5.88 -21.71
CA SER A 282 67.82 5.31 -20.86
C SER A 282 67.93 3.80 -20.69
N PHE A 283 69.13 3.32 -20.33
CA PHE A 283 69.48 1.91 -20.33
C PHE A 283 68.47 1.01 -19.61
N SER A 284 68.18 1.24 -18.33
CA SER A 284 67.32 0.35 -17.54
C SER A 284 65.90 0.27 -18.09
N VAL A 285 65.36 1.39 -18.60
CA VAL A 285 64.03 1.44 -19.21
C VAL A 285 64.01 0.66 -20.53
N GLN A 286 64.98 0.88 -21.40
CA GLN A 286 65.06 0.20 -22.69
C GLN A 286 65.38 -1.30 -22.52
N PHE A 287 66.27 -1.64 -21.60
CA PHE A 287 66.61 -3.02 -21.24
C PHE A 287 65.37 -3.76 -20.73
N SER A 288 64.56 -3.14 -19.88
CA SER A 288 63.33 -3.75 -19.37
C SER A 288 62.23 -3.89 -20.43
N LYS A 289 62.15 -2.95 -21.38
CA LYS A 289 61.12 -2.94 -22.42
C LYS A 289 61.34 -4.00 -23.51
N THR A 290 62.57 -4.19 -23.94
CA THR A 290 62.90 -5.03 -25.11
C THR A 290 63.86 -6.17 -24.80
N ASN A 291 64.15 -6.42 -23.51
CA ASN A 291 65.16 -7.37 -23.04
C ASN A 291 66.53 -7.16 -23.72
N ALA A 292 66.82 -5.89 -24.04
CA ALA A 292 68.04 -5.47 -24.73
C ALA A 292 68.34 -6.16 -26.06
N LYS A 293 67.38 -6.86 -26.69
CA LYS A 293 67.62 -7.68 -27.89
C LYS A 293 68.38 -6.93 -28.98
N GLU A 294 67.90 -5.74 -29.34
CA GLU A 294 68.54 -4.88 -30.36
C GLU A 294 69.97 -4.47 -29.98
N LEU A 295 70.22 -4.18 -28.70
CA LEU A 295 71.56 -3.83 -28.23
C LEU A 295 72.49 -5.05 -28.19
N LEU A 296 71.97 -6.21 -27.78
CA LEU A 296 72.74 -7.45 -27.69
C LEU A 296 73.13 -7.95 -29.07
N ASP A 297 72.25 -7.84 -30.07
CA ASP A 297 72.55 -8.15 -31.48
C ASP A 297 73.74 -7.30 -31.97
N LEU A 298 73.75 -5.99 -31.64
CA LEU A 298 74.87 -5.10 -31.96
C LEU A 298 76.17 -5.42 -31.22
N ILE A 299 76.07 -5.91 -29.98
CA ILE A 299 77.23 -6.30 -29.20
C ILE A 299 77.78 -7.64 -29.71
N ASP A 300 76.91 -8.57 -30.11
CA ASP A 300 77.27 -9.86 -30.68
C ASP A 300 77.96 -9.72 -32.05
N ASP A 301 77.50 -8.78 -32.88
CA ASP A 301 78.12 -8.39 -34.15
C ASP A 301 79.48 -7.67 -33.99
N SER A 302 79.80 -7.18 -32.79
CA SER A 302 80.97 -6.34 -32.53
C SER A 302 82.16 -7.13 -31.96
N LYS A 303 83.40 -6.65 -32.18
CA LYS A 303 84.62 -7.22 -31.57
C LYS A 303 85.05 -6.47 -30.29
N ILE A 304 84.10 -6.10 -29.42
CA ILE A 304 84.41 -5.37 -28.19
C ILE A 304 85.01 -6.31 -27.13
N ASN A 305 85.99 -5.82 -26.37
CA ASN A 305 86.77 -6.58 -25.40
C ASN A 305 85.95 -7.26 -24.27
N ASN A 306 84.71 -6.82 -24.00
CA ASN A 306 83.84 -7.37 -22.95
C ASN A 306 82.61 -8.11 -23.48
N ARG A 307 82.55 -8.40 -24.79
CA ARG A 307 81.39 -9.03 -25.47
C ARG A 307 80.81 -10.22 -24.71
N GLU A 308 81.64 -11.22 -24.40
CA GLU A 308 81.20 -12.45 -23.73
C GLU A 308 80.62 -12.18 -22.34
N LYS A 309 81.23 -11.27 -21.57
CA LYS A 309 80.76 -10.88 -20.24
C LYS A 309 79.41 -10.16 -20.29
N ILE A 310 79.20 -9.32 -21.30
CA ILE A 310 77.93 -8.60 -21.48
C ILE A 310 76.82 -9.58 -21.87
N LEU A 311 77.08 -10.49 -22.82
CA LEU A 311 76.11 -11.50 -23.25
C LEU A 311 75.73 -12.44 -22.10
N LEU A 312 76.71 -12.85 -21.29
CA LEU A 312 76.47 -13.67 -20.09
C LEU A 312 75.64 -12.91 -19.04
N ALA A 313 75.95 -11.65 -18.76
CA ALA A 313 75.19 -10.81 -17.84
C ALA A 313 73.73 -10.63 -18.30
N ALA A 314 73.53 -10.40 -19.60
CA ALA A 314 72.19 -10.26 -20.17
C ALA A 314 71.38 -11.56 -20.12
N LYS A 315 72.03 -12.71 -20.36
CA LYS A 315 71.42 -14.03 -20.19
C LYS A 315 70.98 -14.27 -18.75
N ASN A 316 71.85 -13.98 -17.77
CA ASN A 316 71.52 -14.13 -16.35
C ASN A 316 70.32 -13.27 -15.95
N ILE A 317 70.21 -12.04 -16.47
CA ILE A 317 69.05 -11.18 -16.24
C ILE A 317 67.78 -11.77 -16.85
N ALA A 318 67.86 -12.34 -18.05
CA ALA A 318 66.72 -12.99 -18.71
C ALA A 318 66.25 -14.21 -17.92
N ASP A 319 67.17 -15.07 -17.48
CA ASP A 319 66.88 -16.27 -16.69
C ASP A 319 66.21 -15.89 -15.34
N GLU A 320 66.69 -14.85 -14.65
CA GLU A 320 66.07 -14.36 -13.41
C GLU A 320 64.69 -13.72 -13.64
N LYS A 321 64.51 -13.00 -14.75
CA LYS A 321 63.19 -12.47 -15.13
C LYS A 321 62.18 -13.58 -15.40
N GLU A 322 62.59 -14.66 -16.05
CA GLU A 322 61.73 -15.81 -16.32
C GLU A 322 61.26 -16.47 -15.02
N LYS A 323 62.17 -16.66 -14.06
CA LYS A 323 61.83 -17.15 -12.71
C LYS A 323 60.83 -16.25 -11.99
N VAL A 324 60.94 -14.92 -12.12
CA VAL A 324 59.98 -13.98 -11.52
C VAL A 324 58.61 -14.10 -12.19
N ILE A 325 58.55 -14.21 -13.52
CA ILE A 325 57.29 -14.37 -14.26
C ILE A 325 56.60 -15.68 -13.86
N GLU A 326 57.35 -16.78 -13.77
CA GLU A 326 56.83 -18.08 -13.33
C GLU A 326 56.29 -18.01 -11.90
N ASN A 327 57.05 -17.43 -10.96
CA ASN A 327 56.59 -17.23 -9.59
C ASN A 327 55.33 -16.37 -9.49
N LYS A 328 55.19 -15.34 -10.34
CA LYS A 328 53.98 -14.49 -10.38
C LYS A 328 52.75 -15.20 -10.91
N LYS A 329 52.89 -16.17 -11.83
CA LYS A 329 51.74 -16.96 -12.35
C LYS A 329 51.05 -17.79 -11.27
N HIS A 330 51.76 -18.09 -10.18
CA HIS A 330 51.24 -18.86 -9.05
C HIS A 330 50.71 -17.99 -7.90
N LEU A 331 50.82 -16.66 -8.00
CA LEU A 331 50.22 -15.71 -7.08
C LEU A 331 48.95 -15.14 -7.71
N ASP A 332 47.82 -15.76 -7.40
CA ASP A 332 46.51 -15.14 -7.63
C ASP A 332 46.37 -13.86 -6.77
N SER A 333 45.41 -12.98 -7.13
CA SER A 333 44.99 -11.83 -6.31
C SER A 333 44.88 -12.22 -4.83
N ASP A 334 45.19 -11.29 -3.92
CA ASP A 334 45.21 -11.56 -2.47
C ASP A 334 43.95 -12.36 -2.05
N PRO A 335 44.09 -13.61 -1.56
CA PRO A 335 42.96 -14.45 -1.19
C PRO A 335 42.00 -13.77 -0.19
N LEU A 336 42.51 -12.83 0.60
CA LEU A 336 41.70 -12.05 1.54
C LEU A 336 40.87 -10.96 0.85
N GLU A 337 41.31 -10.44 -0.29
CA GLU A 337 40.62 -9.37 -1.02
C GLU A 337 39.25 -9.85 -1.52
N ARG A 338 39.20 -11.03 -2.16
CA ARG A 338 37.94 -11.62 -2.65
C ARG A 338 36.95 -11.91 -1.52
N GLU A 339 37.42 -12.41 -0.39
CA GLU A 339 36.57 -12.69 0.77
C GLU A 339 36.09 -11.40 1.45
N ASN A 340 36.91 -10.35 1.45
CA ASN A 340 36.52 -9.03 1.95
C ASN A 340 35.47 -8.35 1.05
N GLU A 341 35.57 -8.49 -0.28
CA GLU A 341 34.53 -8.02 -1.20
C GLU A 341 33.17 -8.71 -0.95
N LYS A 342 33.17 -10.03 -0.75
CA LYS A 342 31.96 -10.78 -0.37
C LYS A 342 31.38 -10.29 0.96
N LYS A 343 32.24 -10.06 1.95
CA LYS A 343 31.84 -9.49 3.25
C LYS A 343 31.18 -8.12 3.07
N GLU A 344 31.78 -7.25 2.27
CA GLU A 344 31.23 -5.92 1.99
C GLU A 344 29.87 -6.00 1.28
N HIS A 345 29.73 -6.90 0.31
CA HIS A 345 28.44 -7.17 -0.34
C HIS A 345 27.36 -7.55 0.68
N HIS A 346 27.66 -8.48 1.60
CA HIS A 346 26.71 -8.87 2.64
C HIS A 346 26.40 -7.73 3.62
N ALA A 347 27.38 -6.88 3.95
CA ALA A 347 27.14 -5.70 4.77
C ALA A 347 26.21 -4.68 4.09
N GLN A 348 26.35 -4.50 2.78
CA GLN A 348 25.43 -3.65 1.99
C GLN A 348 24.02 -4.25 1.93
N ASP A 349 23.89 -5.57 1.79
CA ASP A 349 22.60 -6.26 1.83
C ASP A 349 21.91 -6.06 3.20
N ILE A 350 22.65 -6.20 4.31
CA ILE A 350 22.12 -5.95 5.66
C ILE A 350 21.55 -4.53 5.75
N LYS A 351 22.30 -3.51 5.28
CA LYS A 351 21.83 -2.13 5.31
C LYS A 351 20.52 -1.94 4.53
N ARG A 352 20.39 -2.56 3.34
CA ARG A 352 19.15 -2.52 2.56
C ARG A 352 17.99 -3.20 3.27
N LEU A 353 18.26 -4.34 3.93
CA LEU A 353 17.28 -5.06 4.72
C LEU A 353 16.83 -4.26 5.95
N GLU A 354 17.74 -3.55 6.63
CA GLU A 354 17.40 -2.66 7.74
C GLU A 354 16.49 -1.50 7.30
N GLU A 355 16.77 -0.91 6.13
CA GLU A 355 15.92 0.13 5.54
C GLU A 355 14.51 -0.41 5.24
N ALA A 356 14.41 -1.61 4.65
CA ALA A 356 13.13 -2.28 4.41
C ALA A 356 12.38 -2.60 5.71
N ARG A 357 13.09 -3.12 6.72
CA ARG A 357 12.51 -3.41 8.05
C ARG A 357 11.97 -2.14 8.71
N ALA A 358 12.69 -1.02 8.59
CA ALA A 358 12.23 0.27 9.11
C ALA A 358 11.00 0.79 8.36
N HIS A 359 10.85 0.48 7.07
CA HIS A 359 9.65 0.79 6.32
C HIS A 359 8.44 0.00 6.82
N GLU A 360 8.57 -1.32 6.96
CA GLU A 360 7.50 -2.18 7.48
C GLU A 360 7.09 -1.79 8.91
N LYS A 361 8.05 -1.41 9.75
CA LYS A 361 7.76 -0.90 11.11
C LYS A 361 6.90 0.38 11.08
N LYS A 362 7.12 1.28 10.11
CA LYS A 362 6.26 2.47 9.95
C LYS A 362 4.84 2.09 9.52
N ILE A 363 4.69 1.05 8.70
CA ILE A 363 3.38 0.52 8.29
C ILE A 363 2.66 -0.05 9.51
N GLU A 364 3.33 -0.87 10.32
CA GLU A 364 2.82 -1.40 11.58
C GLU A 364 2.34 -0.28 12.51
N ASP A 365 3.18 0.74 12.74
CA ASP A 365 2.87 1.90 13.58
C ASP A 365 1.67 2.70 13.05
N SER A 366 1.52 2.81 11.72
CA SER A 366 0.39 3.48 11.10
C SER A 366 -0.91 2.73 11.37
N PHE A 367 -0.91 1.41 11.16
CA PHE A 367 -2.09 0.59 11.45
C PHE A 367 -2.45 0.58 12.93
N ASN A 368 -1.46 0.54 13.84
CA ASN A 368 -1.71 0.69 15.28
C ASN A 368 -2.50 1.96 15.60
N LYS A 369 -2.03 3.12 15.11
CA LYS A 369 -2.70 4.40 15.34
C LYS A 369 -4.10 4.47 14.73
N GLU A 370 -4.30 3.87 13.57
CA GLU A 370 -5.62 3.82 12.93
C GLU A 370 -6.60 2.92 13.68
N ILE A 371 -6.14 1.75 14.13
CA ILE A 371 -6.94 0.82 14.93
C ILE A 371 -7.34 1.47 16.25
N GLU A 372 -6.40 2.12 16.97
CA GLU A 372 -6.70 2.82 18.22
C GLU A 372 -7.78 3.89 18.04
N LYS A 373 -7.70 4.69 16.97
CA LYS A 373 -8.72 5.70 16.66
C LYS A 373 -10.09 5.08 16.41
N GLU A 374 -10.15 4.00 15.64
CA GLU A 374 -11.41 3.32 15.35
C GLU A 374 -11.98 2.61 16.58
N GLN A 375 -11.14 2.07 17.46
CA GLN A 375 -11.55 1.51 18.74
C GLN A 375 -12.16 2.56 19.68
N ILE A 376 -11.63 3.79 19.69
CA ILE A 376 -12.23 4.90 20.44
C ILE A 376 -13.64 5.19 19.91
N VAL A 377 -13.80 5.32 18.59
CA VAL A 377 -15.12 5.57 17.97
C VAL A 377 -16.08 4.40 18.20
N LEU A 378 -15.57 3.18 18.14
CA LEU A 378 -16.33 1.96 18.45
C LEU A 378 -16.84 2.00 19.89
N GLN A 379 -15.98 2.34 20.85
CA GLN A 379 -16.33 2.46 22.26
C GLN A 379 -17.40 3.54 22.50
N GLU A 380 -17.27 4.71 21.87
CA GLU A 380 -18.27 5.78 21.95
C GLU A 380 -19.65 5.31 21.44
N LYS A 381 -19.68 4.56 20.34
CA LYS A 381 -20.92 3.99 19.78
C LYS A 381 -21.50 2.89 20.67
N LEU A 382 -20.67 2.02 21.24
CA LEU A 382 -21.10 0.99 22.19
C LEU A 382 -21.67 1.61 23.47
N THR A 383 -21.09 2.70 23.95
CA THR A 383 -21.63 3.43 25.11
C THR A 383 -23.03 3.98 24.83
N SER A 384 -23.35 4.36 23.59
CA SER A 384 -24.72 4.75 23.21
C SER A 384 -25.73 3.59 23.23
N LEU A 385 -25.24 2.34 23.30
CA LEU A 385 -26.02 1.13 23.54
C LEU A 385 -25.94 0.62 25.00
N ASN A 386 -25.34 1.41 25.90
CA ASN A 386 -25.05 1.02 27.29
C ASN A 386 -24.12 -0.21 27.41
N VAL A 387 -23.15 -0.31 26.51
CA VAL A 387 -22.15 -1.38 26.47
C VAL A 387 -20.74 -0.80 26.57
N ASN A 388 -19.88 -1.48 27.33
CA ASN A 388 -18.46 -1.17 27.39
C ASN A 388 -17.63 -2.32 26.83
N LEU A 389 -16.72 -1.98 25.92
CA LEU A 389 -15.68 -2.88 25.45
C LEU A 389 -14.57 -2.96 26.52
N ILE A 390 -14.18 -4.18 26.90
CA ILE A 390 -13.09 -4.44 27.86
C ILE A 390 -11.93 -5.21 27.27
#